data_AF-A0A6P6TEQ5-F1
#
_entry.id   AF-A0A6P6TEQ5-F1
#
_cell.length_a   1.000
_cell.length_b   1.000
_cell.length_c   1.000
_cell.angle_alpha   90.00
_cell.angle_beta   90.00
_cell.angle_gamma   90.00
#
_symmetry.space_group_name_H-M   'P 1'
#
loop_
_entity.id
_entity.type
_entity.pdbx_description
1 polymer ?
#
loop_
_entity_poly.entity_id
_entity_poly.type
_entity_poly.pdbx_seq_one_letter_code
_entity_poly.pdbx_strand_id
1 'polypeptide(L)'
;MQASGMKPDFHTYCVVLDGLCKTGHVDEAFQLFHAMEPDGTDLHIVMYTIILDGVCKSRRLDGARDLLKNLSLKGLDPDVKTYNIIITGLLSEGLLIETNELFEKMKDNGCRANTVSYNILQELLKGGHYKDALVYHEEMVRRGFLLDSSAFSILLGSSTEKQKNPSLLMLMLKIDPDGKQNMEGG
;
A
#
# COMPACT_ATOMS: atom_id res chain seq x y z
N MET A 1 26.58 7.95 -14.87
CA MET A 1 26.57 7.87 -16.34
C MET A 1 26.30 9.25 -16.92
N GLN A 2 27.35 10.04 -17.17
CA GLN A 2 27.31 11.26 -18.00
C GLN A 2 28.63 11.39 -18.80
N ALA A 3 29.28 10.25 -19.07
CA ALA A 3 30.60 10.20 -19.70
C ALA A 3 30.55 9.78 -21.19
N SER A 4 29.36 9.58 -21.77
CA SER A 4 29.23 8.99 -23.11
C SER A 4 28.24 9.69 -24.04
N GLY A 5 27.69 10.86 -23.67
CA GLY A 5 26.75 11.61 -24.51
C GLY A 5 25.42 10.92 -24.81
N MET A 6 25.17 9.73 -24.26
CA MET A 6 23.89 9.04 -24.39
C MET A 6 22.91 9.59 -23.35
N LYS A 7 21.77 10.12 -23.83
CA LYS A 7 20.66 10.55 -22.98
C LYS A 7 20.08 9.30 -22.30
N PRO A 8 19.90 9.29 -20.96
CA PRO A 8 19.23 8.19 -20.28
C PRO A 8 17.85 7.94 -20.89
N ASP A 9 17.51 6.66 -21.07
CA ASP A 9 16.20 6.25 -21.55
C ASP A 9 15.22 6.04 -20.38
N PHE A 10 13.95 5.74 -20.72
CA PHE A 10 12.89 5.47 -19.75
C PHE A 10 13.28 4.44 -18.69
N HIS A 11 13.95 3.35 -19.12
CA HIS A 11 14.33 2.27 -18.22
C HIS A 11 15.44 2.70 -17.25
N THR A 12 16.43 3.43 -17.76
CA THR A 12 17.52 4.00 -16.95
C THR A 12 16.96 4.90 -15.85
N TYR A 13 16.00 5.77 -16.19
CA TYR A 13 15.35 6.61 -15.18
C TYR A 13 14.56 5.82 -14.16
N CYS A 14 13.77 4.82 -14.57
CA CYS A 14 13.05 3.95 -13.63
C CYS A 14 14.00 3.29 -12.61
N VAL A 15 15.13 2.76 -13.08
CA VAL A 15 16.12 2.10 -12.22
C VAL A 15 16.75 3.09 -11.23
N VAL A 16 17.11 4.29 -11.69
CA VAL A 16 17.71 5.31 -10.81
C VAL A 16 16.70 5.78 -9.77
N LEU A 17 15.46 6.08 -10.17
CA LEU A 17 14.40 6.50 -9.25
C LEU A 17 14.12 5.43 -8.20
N ASP A 18 13.96 4.17 -8.61
CA ASP A 18 13.71 3.05 -7.70
C ASP A 18 14.88 2.82 -6.73
N GLY A 19 16.12 2.91 -7.22
CA GLY A 19 17.32 2.82 -6.39
C GLY A 19 17.42 3.94 -5.35
N LEU A 20 17.14 5.20 -5.74
CA LEU A 20 17.12 6.34 -4.83
C LEU A 20 16.04 6.19 -3.76
N CYS A 21 14.82 5.81 -4.15
CA CYS A 21 13.72 5.56 -3.21
C CYS A 21 14.05 4.44 -2.21
N LYS A 22 14.60 3.31 -2.68
CA LYS A 22 14.96 2.16 -1.83
C LYS A 22 16.11 2.44 -0.87
N THR A 23 16.99 3.37 -1.21
CA THR A 23 18.12 3.77 -0.34
C THR A 23 17.81 4.95 0.56
N GLY A 24 16.57 5.46 0.54
CA GLY A 24 16.12 6.56 1.40
C GLY A 24 16.41 7.96 0.86
N HIS A 25 17.02 8.08 -0.32
CA HIS A 25 17.31 9.37 -0.99
C HIS A 25 16.07 9.90 -1.74
N VAL A 26 14.94 9.97 -1.05
CA VAL A 26 13.64 10.29 -1.67
C VAL A 26 13.58 11.72 -2.20
N ASP A 27 14.26 12.67 -1.54
CA ASP A 27 14.36 14.04 -2.04
C ASP A 27 15.10 14.12 -3.38
N GLU A 28 16.20 13.37 -3.54
CA GLU A 28 16.95 13.29 -4.79
C GLU A 28 16.13 12.63 -5.89
N ALA A 29 15.39 11.56 -5.56
CA ALA A 29 14.45 10.93 -6.49
C ALA A 29 13.38 11.92 -6.96
N PHE A 30 12.83 12.71 -6.04
CA PHE A 30 11.79 13.69 -6.33
C PHE A 30 12.30 14.85 -7.20
N GLN A 31 13.50 15.36 -6.92
CA GLN A 31 14.16 16.37 -7.74
C GLN A 31 14.42 15.86 -9.15
N LEU A 32 14.94 14.63 -9.27
CA LEU A 32 15.20 14.00 -10.56
C LEU A 32 13.90 13.78 -11.34
N PHE A 33 12.82 13.35 -10.68
CA PHE A 33 11.50 13.19 -11.28
C PHE A 33 10.94 14.51 -11.84
N HIS A 34 11.02 15.61 -11.07
CA HIS A 34 10.58 16.92 -11.55
C HIS A 34 11.46 17.48 -12.66
N ALA A 35 12.76 17.19 -12.67
CA ALA A 35 13.63 17.58 -13.76
C ALA A 35 13.26 16.90 -15.10
N MET A 36 12.54 15.77 -15.07
CA MET A 36 12.08 15.07 -16.27
C MET A 36 10.78 15.64 -16.86
N GLU A 37 9.96 16.39 -16.08
CA GLU A 37 8.67 16.94 -16.56
C GLU A 37 8.80 17.98 -17.69
N PRO A 38 9.74 18.95 -17.65
CA PRO A 38 9.86 19.99 -18.68
C PRO A 38 10.47 19.49 -20.00
N ASP A 39 11.15 18.34 -19.95
CA ASP A 39 11.98 17.83 -21.04
C ASP A 39 11.19 17.12 -22.17
N GLY A 40 9.85 17.16 -22.11
CA GLY A 40 8.97 16.45 -23.05
C GLY A 40 9.01 14.93 -22.87
N THR A 41 9.50 14.45 -21.72
CA THR A 41 9.41 13.03 -21.37
C THR A 41 7.97 12.76 -20.93
N ASP A 42 7.22 11.97 -21.69
CA ASP A 42 5.95 11.43 -21.23
C ASP A 42 6.21 10.54 -20.01
N LEU A 43 6.07 11.13 -18.82
CA LEU A 43 6.22 10.41 -17.57
C LEU A 43 5.14 9.33 -17.51
N HIS A 44 5.56 8.08 -17.65
CA HIS A 44 4.68 6.93 -17.64
C HIS A 44 4.18 6.65 -16.21
N ILE A 45 3.01 6.02 -16.09
CA ILE A 45 2.42 5.63 -14.79
C ILE A 45 3.44 4.93 -13.87
N VAL A 46 4.32 4.10 -14.44
CA VAL A 46 5.38 3.37 -13.72
C VAL A 46 6.31 4.30 -12.92
N MET A 47 6.70 5.46 -13.48
CA MET A 47 7.59 6.40 -12.79
C MET A 47 6.87 7.08 -11.62
N TYR A 48 5.61 7.44 -11.80
CA TYR A 48 4.77 7.92 -10.70
C TYR A 48 4.61 6.88 -9.61
N THR A 49 4.35 5.61 -9.97
CA THR A 49 4.25 4.51 -9.02
C THR A 49 5.53 4.36 -8.18
N ILE A 50 6.71 4.49 -8.80
CA ILE A 50 8.00 4.42 -8.08
C ILE A 50 8.14 5.57 -7.07
N ILE A 51 7.88 6.80 -7.50
CA ILE A 51 7.99 7.97 -6.61
C ILE A 51 6.96 7.91 -5.49
N LEU A 52 5.71 7.54 -5.81
CA LEU A 52 4.65 7.35 -4.82
C LEU A 52 5.07 6.34 -3.75
N ASP A 53 5.69 5.21 -4.14
CA ASP A 53 6.18 4.21 -3.18
C ASP A 53 7.24 4.79 -2.23
N GLY A 54 8.22 5.52 -2.77
CA GLY A 54 9.25 6.17 -1.96
C GLY A 54 8.69 7.22 -1.00
N VAL A 55 7.77 8.06 -1.49
CA VAL A 55 7.14 9.14 -0.71
C VAL A 55 6.22 8.58 0.38
N CYS A 56 5.40 7.57 0.10
CA CYS A 56 4.57 6.88 1.08
C CYS A 56 5.41 6.20 2.16
N LYS A 57 6.49 5.49 1.78
CA LYS A 57 7.41 4.85 2.76
C LYS A 57 8.17 5.85 3.63
N SER A 58 8.37 7.06 3.12
CA SER A 58 8.95 8.18 3.86
C SER A 58 7.91 8.97 4.68
N ARG A 59 6.66 8.49 4.76
CA ARG A 59 5.54 9.12 5.49
C ARG A 59 5.20 10.54 5.01
N ARG A 60 5.54 10.88 3.77
CA ARG A 60 5.30 12.20 3.17
C ARG A 60 3.97 12.23 2.41
N LEU A 61 2.87 11.96 3.11
CA LEU A 61 1.56 11.74 2.49
C LEU A 61 1.03 12.93 1.70
N ASP A 62 1.37 14.17 2.07
CA ASP A 62 0.99 15.35 1.28
C ASP A 62 1.58 15.31 -0.13
N GLY A 63 2.85 14.93 -0.26
CA GLY A 63 3.48 14.73 -1.56
C GLY A 63 2.85 13.58 -2.35
N ALA A 64 2.42 12.52 -1.66
CA ALA A 64 1.71 11.41 -2.31
C ALA A 64 0.34 11.83 -2.84
N ARG A 65 -0.41 12.66 -2.10
CA ARG A 65 -1.69 13.24 -2.53
C ARG A 65 -1.51 14.12 -3.76
N ASP A 66 -0.49 14.96 -3.78
CA ASP A 66 -0.22 15.86 -4.90
C ASP A 66 0.18 15.08 -6.17
N LEU A 67 1.00 14.03 -6.04
CA LEU A 67 1.32 13.13 -7.14
C LEU A 67 0.08 12.42 -7.71
N LEU A 68 -0.83 11.94 -6.84
CA LEU A 68 -2.05 11.29 -7.29
C LEU A 68 -2.99 12.26 -8.04
N LYS A 69 -3.07 13.52 -7.58
CA LYS A 69 -3.81 14.57 -8.30
C LYS A 69 -3.17 14.86 -9.66
N ASN A 70 -1.84 14.96 -9.71
CA ASN A 70 -1.11 15.18 -10.96
C ASN A 70 -1.30 14.07 -11.98
N LEU A 71 -1.34 12.79 -11.55
CA LEU A 71 -1.71 11.67 -12.42
C LEU A 71 -3.08 11.87 -13.07
N SER A 72 -4.09 12.23 -12.27
CA SER A 72 -5.45 12.46 -12.76
C SER A 72 -5.51 13.65 -13.73
N LEU A 73 -4.80 14.75 -13.43
CA LEU A 73 -4.74 15.93 -14.31
C LEU A 73 -4.05 15.66 -15.65
N LYS A 74 -3.11 14.71 -15.68
CA LYS A 74 -2.42 14.29 -16.92
C LYS A 74 -3.18 13.22 -17.69
N GLY A 75 -4.37 12.82 -17.23
CA GLY A 75 -5.15 11.75 -17.86
C GLY A 75 -4.50 10.37 -17.75
N LEU A 76 -3.60 10.18 -16.78
CA LEU A 76 -2.98 8.90 -16.48
C LEU A 76 -3.81 8.20 -15.41
N ASP A 77 -4.42 7.08 -15.76
CA ASP A 77 -5.22 6.30 -14.83
C ASP A 77 -4.31 5.54 -13.85
N PRO A 78 -4.49 5.71 -12.53
CA PRO A 78 -3.80 4.89 -11.55
C PRO A 78 -4.16 3.42 -11.74
N ASP A 79 -3.13 2.58 -11.83
CA ASP A 79 -3.30 1.14 -11.84
C ASP A 79 -3.48 0.57 -10.43
N VAL A 80 -3.78 -0.73 -10.35
CA VAL A 80 -3.92 -1.45 -9.09
C VAL A 80 -2.70 -1.22 -8.19
N LYS A 81 -1.48 -1.28 -8.72
CA LYS A 81 -0.25 -1.11 -7.94
C LYS A 81 -0.17 0.27 -7.30
N THR A 82 -0.54 1.31 -8.06
CA THR A 82 -0.55 2.70 -7.62
C THR A 82 -1.52 2.93 -6.47
N TYR A 83 -2.76 2.41 -6.59
CA TYR A 83 -3.74 2.48 -5.50
C TYR A 83 -3.23 1.79 -4.23
N ASN A 84 -2.63 0.61 -4.36
CA ASN A 84 -2.15 -0.17 -3.22
C ASN A 84 -1.08 0.56 -2.43
N ILE A 85 -0.12 1.18 -3.11
CA ILE A 85 0.97 1.93 -2.48
C ILE A 85 0.42 3.03 -1.57
N ILE A 86 -0.55 3.80 -2.09
CA ILE A 86 -1.12 4.93 -1.36
C ILE A 86 -1.99 4.42 -0.21
N ILE A 87 -2.81 3.40 -0.45
CA ILE A 87 -3.64 2.76 0.59
C ILE A 87 -2.76 2.24 1.74
N THR A 88 -1.67 1.54 1.45
CA THR A 88 -0.74 1.07 2.48
C THR A 88 -0.12 2.23 3.25
N GLY A 89 0.27 3.32 2.56
CA GLY A 89 0.79 4.53 3.21
C GLY A 89 -0.23 5.27 4.08
N LEU A 90 -1.50 5.34 3.68
CA LEU A 90 -2.56 5.96 4.47
C LEU A 90 -2.89 5.11 5.71
N LEU A 91 -2.89 3.78 5.55
CA LEU A 91 -3.14 2.85 6.64
C LEU A 91 -2.05 2.85 7.70
N SER A 92 -0.77 2.95 7.31
CA SER A 92 0.34 3.02 8.27
C SER A 92 0.31 4.28 9.14
N GLU A 93 -0.33 5.35 8.66
CA GLU A 93 -0.57 6.59 9.39
C GLU A 93 -1.97 6.67 10.02
N GLY A 94 -2.78 5.60 9.92
CA GLY A 94 -4.11 5.51 10.54
C GLY A 94 -5.19 6.37 9.89
N LEU A 95 -5.00 6.81 8.64
CA LEU A 95 -5.94 7.68 7.91
C LEU A 95 -7.05 6.85 7.25
N LEU A 96 -7.93 6.29 8.07
CA LEU A 96 -8.96 5.34 7.65
C LEU A 96 -10.04 5.93 6.72
N ILE A 97 -10.40 7.20 6.90
CA ILE A 97 -11.42 7.87 6.07
C ILE A 97 -10.91 7.98 4.63
N GLU A 98 -9.73 8.57 4.43
CA GLU A 98 -9.10 8.70 3.11
C GLU A 98 -8.81 7.34 2.47
N THR A 99 -8.43 6.36 3.29
CA THR A 99 -8.24 4.97 2.83
C THR A 99 -9.53 4.43 2.20
N ASN A 100 -10.68 4.60 2.86
CA ASN A 100 -11.97 4.14 2.35
C ASN A 100 -12.40 4.87 1.07
N GLU A 101 -12.19 6.18 1.01
CA GLU A 101 -12.46 6.96 -0.21
C GLU A 101 -11.64 6.44 -1.39
N LEU A 102 -10.37 6.10 -1.14
CA LEU A 102 -9.48 5.60 -2.18
C LEU A 102 -9.86 4.18 -2.65
N PHE A 103 -10.42 3.34 -1.77
CA PHE A 103 -10.99 2.05 -2.15
C PHE A 103 -12.23 2.18 -3.05
N GLU A 104 -13.13 3.12 -2.77
CA GLU A 104 -14.25 3.38 -3.68
C GLU A 104 -13.76 3.86 -5.04
N LYS A 105 -12.79 4.79 -5.07
CA LYS A 105 -12.20 5.28 -6.32
C LYS A 105 -11.53 4.16 -7.13
N MET A 106 -10.82 3.24 -6.46
CA MET A 106 -10.23 2.06 -7.09
C MET A 106 -11.30 1.18 -7.75
N LYS A 107 -12.43 0.97 -7.06
CA LYS A 107 -13.57 0.19 -7.57
C LYS A 107 -14.24 0.86 -8.77
N ASP A 108 -14.47 2.18 -8.69
CA ASP A 108 -15.06 2.97 -9.78
C ASP A 108 -14.18 2.95 -11.03
N ASN A 109 -12.85 2.88 -10.85
CA ASN A 109 -11.88 2.70 -11.94
C ASN A 109 -11.77 1.24 -12.45
N GLY A 110 -12.66 0.33 -12.04
CA GLY A 110 -12.69 -1.06 -12.50
C GLY A 110 -11.54 -1.94 -11.96
N CYS A 111 -10.74 -1.44 -11.02
CA CYS A 111 -9.67 -2.18 -10.39
C CYS A 111 -10.24 -3.10 -9.30
N ARG A 112 -10.38 -4.40 -9.58
CA ARG A 112 -10.89 -5.39 -8.62
C ARG A 112 -9.84 -5.71 -7.55
N ALA A 113 -10.20 -5.50 -6.29
CA ALA A 113 -9.45 -5.99 -5.14
C ALA A 113 -9.51 -7.54 -5.10
N ASN A 114 -8.37 -8.22 -5.18
CA ASN A 114 -8.28 -9.68 -5.03
C ASN A 114 -7.15 -10.06 -4.05
N THR A 115 -5.90 -10.21 -4.49
CA THR A 115 -4.77 -10.66 -3.65
C THR A 115 -4.23 -9.58 -2.71
N VAL A 116 -4.58 -8.33 -2.97
CA VAL A 116 -3.99 -7.15 -2.35
C VAL A 116 -4.57 -6.87 -0.97
N SER A 117 -5.88 -7.02 -0.79
CA SER A 117 -6.51 -6.80 0.50
C SER A 117 -5.95 -7.75 1.58
N TYR A 118 -5.53 -8.95 1.19
CA TYR A 118 -4.82 -9.89 2.05
C TYR A 118 -3.42 -9.40 2.44
N ASN A 119 -2.67 -8.82 1.50
CA ASN A 119 -1.35 -8.25 1.78
C ASN A 119 -1.44 -7.05 2.72
N ILE A 120 -2.48 -6.22 2.57
CA ILE A 120 -2.75 -5.08 3.45
C ILE A 120 -3.10 -5.56 4.87
N LEU A 121 -3.98 -6.56 5.01
CA LEU A 121 -4.26 -7.19 6.29
C LEU A 121 -2.99 -7.78 6.92
N GLN A 122 -2.18 -8.48 6.13
CA GLN A 122 -0.92 -9.05 6.59
C GLN A 122 0.05 -7.96 7.07
N GLU A 123 0.15 -6.84 6.38
CA GLU A 123 1.06 -5.75 6.73
C GLU A 123 0.61 -5.01 7.99
N LEU A 124 -0.70 -4.76 8.14
CA LEU A 124 -1.29 -4.22 9.36
C LEU A 124 -1.05 -5.13 10.56
N LEU A 125 -1.20 -6.46 10.37
CA LEU A 125 -0.94 -7.44 11.41
C LEU A 125 0.56 -7.48 11.79
N LYS A 126 1.46 -7.48 10.81
CA LYS A 126 2.92 -7.43 11.04
C LYS A 126 3.37 -6.14 11.73
N GLY A 127 2.72 -5.02 11.42
CA GLY A 127 2.97 -3.72 12.05
C GLY A 127 2.32 -3.56 13.44
N GLY A 128 1.52 -4.53 13.89
CA GLY A 128 0.82 -4.46 15.18
C GLY A 128 -0.39 -3.51 15.20
N HIS A 129 -0.85 -3.07 14.04
CA HIS A 129 -2.01 -2.20 13.83
C HIS A 129 -3.32 -3.01 13.88
N TYR A 130 -3.54 -3.75 14.98
CA TYR A 130 -4.64 -4.73 15.08
C TYR A 130 -6.04 -4.13 15.03
N LYS A 131 -6.21 -2.88 15.50
CA LYS A 131 -7.49 -2.16 15.42
C LYS A 131 -7.85 -1.84 13.97
N ASP A 132 -6.87 -1.35 13.22
CA ASP A 132 -7.04 -0.99 11.81
C ASP A 132 -7.26 -2.25 10.97
N ALA A 133 -6.53 -3.34 11.27
CA ALA A 133 -6.76 -4.65 10.66
C ALA A 133 -8.18 -5.18 10.89
N LEU A 134 -8.77 -4.95 12.07
CA LEU A 134 -10.13 -5.35 12.40
C LEU A 134 -11.18 -4.53 11.64
N VAL A 135 -11.05 -3.21 11.63
CA VAL A 135 -11.94 -2.35 10.85
C VAL A 135 -11.89 -2.70 9.37
N TYR A 136 -10.67 -2.92 8.85
CA TYR A 136 -10.46 -3.27 7.46
C TYR A 136 -11.02 -4.66 7.11
N HIS A 137 -10.87 -5.64 8.00
CA HIS A 137 -11.48 -6.96 7.86
C HIS A 137 -13.02 -6.88 7.81
N GLU A 138 -13.64 -6.13 8.72
CA GLU A 138 -15.09 -5.95 8.75
C GLU A 138 -15.62 -5.32 7.45
N GLU A 139 -14.91 -4.33 6.95
CA GLU A 139 -15.23 -3.67 5.70
C GLU A 139 -15.08 -4.61 4.49
N MET A 140 -14.06 -5.47 4.49
CA MET A 140 -13.87 -6.52 3.49
C MET A 140 -15.02 -7.52 3.48
N VAL A 141 -15.44 -8.01 4.66
CA VAL A 141 -16.58 -8.93 4.79
C VAL A 141 -17.87 -8.26 4.35
N ARG A 142 -18.12 -7.00 4.75
CA ARG A 142 -19.30 -6.22 4.34
C ARG A 142 -19.42 -6.10 2.82
N ARG A 143 -18.29 -6.00 2.13
CA ARG A 143 -18.23 -5.91 0.66
C ARG A 143 -18.31 -7.27 -0.06
N GLY A 144 -18.50 -8.37 0.69
CA GLY A 144 -18.66 -9.71 0.14
C GLY A 144 -17.35 -10.43 -0.17
N PHE A 145 -16.22 -9.95 0.34
CA PHE A 145 -14.94 -10.66 0.25
C PHE A 145 -14.82 -11.64 1.41
N LEU A 146 -14.70 -12.93 1.10
CA LEU A 146 -14.50 -13.98 2.09
C LEU A 146 -13.00 -14.27 2.21
N LEU A 147 -12.44 -14.04 3.40
CA LEU A 147 -11.17 -14.66 3.77
C LEU A 147 -11.42 -16.13 4.03
N ASP A 148 -10.72 -17.01 3.32
CA ASP A 148 -10.72 -18.40 3.75
C ASP A 148 -10.02 -18.49 5.13
N SER A 149 -10.65 -19.25 6.03
CA SER A 149 -10.23 -19.37 7.44
C SER A 149 -8.79 -19.87 7.56
N SER A 150 -8.34 -20.71 6.62
CA SER A 150 -6.97 -21.23 6.53
C SER A 150 -5.91 -20.15 6.27
N ALA A 151 -6.12 -19.25 5.31
CA ALA A 151 -5.17 -18.20 4.95
C ALA A 151 -5.00 -17.22 6.12
N PHE A 152 -6.09 -16.89 6.81
CA PHE A 152 -6.02 -15.98 7.95
C PHE A 152 -5.39 -16.60 9.20
N SER A 153 -5.68 -17.88 9.48
CA SER A 153 -5.06 -18.62 10.58
C SER A 153 -3.53 -18.76 10.39
N ILE A 154 -3.07 -18.99 9.16
CA ILE A 154 -1.63 -19.00 8.81
C ILE A 154 -1.01 -17.61 8.99
N LEU A 155 -1.72 -16.54 8.60
CA LEU A 155 -1.27 -15.16 8.78
C LEU A 155 -1.13 -14.79 10.26
N LEU A 156 -2.10 -15.18 11.09
CA LEU A 156 -2.06 -14.99 12.54
C LEU A 156 -0.98 -15.82 13.22
N GLY A 157 -0.78 -17.07 12.79
CA GLY A 157 0.27 -17.96 13.31
C GLY A 157 1.69 -17.46 13.07
N SER A 158 1.88 -16.62 12.04
CA SER A 158 3.16 -15.94 11.78
C SER A 158 3.42 -14.72 12.69
N SER A 159 2.39 -14.22 13.39
CA SER A 159 2.48 -13.14 14.37
C SER A 159 2.50 -13.72 15.78
N THR A 160 3.61 -14.36 16.14
CA THR A 160 3.84 -15.02 17.45
C THR A 160 3.90 -14.06 18.64
N GLU A 161 3.78 -12.75 18.42
CA GLU A 161 3.82 -11.74 19.46
C GLU A 161 2.41 -11.18 19.72
N LYS A 162 1.97 -11.30 20.99
CA LYS A 162 0.88 -10.56 21.67
C LYS A 162 -0.49 -11.24 21.77
N GLN A 163 -0.50 -12.32 22.55
CA GLN A 163 -1.67 -12.94 23.20
C GLN A 163 -2.49 -12.01 24.15
N LYS A 164 -2.30 -10.68 24.12
CA LYS A 164 -2.90 -9.71 25.06
C LYS A 164 -3.62 -8.53 24.41
N ASN A 165 -3.76 -8.49 23.08
CA ASN A 165 -4.48 -7.39 22.42
C ASN A 165 -5.98 -7.73 22.20
N PRO A 166 -6.93 -6.99 22.79
CA PRO A 166 -8.36 -7.26 22.65
C PRO A 166 -8.88 -7.21 21.20
N SER A 167 -8.30 -6.34 20.37
CA SER A 167 -8.68 -6.23 18.96
C SER A 167 -8.21 -7.42 18.14
N LEU A 168 -7.03 -7.96 18.47
CA LEU A 168 -6.53 -9.21 17.89
C LEU A 168 -7.40 -10.41 18.30
N LEU A 169 -7.79 -10.51 19.57
CA LEU A 169 -8.70 -11.56 20.06
C LEU A 169 -10.08 -11.48 19.37
N MET A 170 -10.62 -10.28 19.21
CA MET A 170 -11.89 -10.06 18.50
C MET A 170 -11.79 -10.48 17.02
N LEU A 171 -10.67 -10.17 16.37
CA LEU A 171 -10.39 -10.58 15.00
C LEU A 171 -10.36 -12.12 14.87
N MET A 172 -9.68 -12.80 15.80
CA MET A 172 -9.60 -14.26 15.84
C MET A 172 -10.98 -14.90 16.01
N LEU A 173 -11.78 -14.44 16.97
CA LEU A 173 -13.13 -14.97 17.24
C LEU A 173 -14.09 -14.80 16.06
N LYS A 174 -13.94 -13.74 15.27
CA LYS A 174 -14.79 -13.48 14.09
C LYS A 174 -14.46 -14.38 12.91
N ILE A 175 -13.25 -14.94 12.86
CA ILE A 175 -12.72 -15.67 11.71
C ILE A 175 -12.69 -17.18 11.97
N ASP A 176 -12.50 -17.56 13.24
CA ASP A 176 -12.65 -18.92 13.73
C ASP A 176 -13.48 -18.90 15.04
N PRO A 177 -14.82 -18.98 14.93
CA PRO A 177 -15.70 -19.01 16.10
C PRO A 177 -15.47 -20.21 17.03
N ASP A 178 -14.90 -21.30 16.51
CA ASP A 178 -14.66 -22.56 17.23
C ASP A 178 -13.26 -22.63 17.89
N GLY A 179 -12.32 -21.75 17.52
CA GLY A 179 -10.96 -21.69 18.06
C GLY A 179 -10.83 -21.35 19.56
N LYS A 180 -11.96 -21.08 20.24
CA LYS A 180 -12.03 -20.76 21.68
C LYS A 180 -11.53 -21.90 22.59
N GLN A 181 -11.46 -23.14 22.10
CA GLN A 181 -11.05 -24.29 22.92
C GLN A 181 -9.52 -24.41 23.13
N ASN A 182 -8.70 -23.66 22.38
CA ASN A 182 -7.23 -23.80 22.43
C ASN A 182 -6.50 -22.75 23.29
N MET A 183 -7.20 -21.82 23.95
CA MET A 183 -6.57 -20.78 24.78
C MET A 183 -6.75 -20.92 26.30
N GLU A 184 -7.58 -21.86 26.77
CA GLU A 184 -7.79 -22.11 28.21
C GLU A 184 -7.03 -23.36 28.73
N GLY A 185 -6.21 -24.00 27.89
CA GLY A 185 -5.38 -25.15 28.26
C GLY A 185 -3.90 -24.81 28.34
N GLY A 186 -3.48 -24.10 29.38
CA GLY A 186 -2.07 -23.82 29.71
C GLY A 186 -1.85 -23.75 31.20
#